data_AF-A0A7K9KN18-F1
#
_entry.id   AF-A0A7K9KN18-F1
#
_cell.length_a   1.000
_cell.length_b   1.000
_cell.length_c   1.000
_cell.angle_alpha   90.00
_cell.angle_beta   90.00
_cell.angle_gamma   90.00
#
_symmetry.space_group_name_H-M   'P 1'
#
loop_
_entity.id
_entity.type
_entity.pdbx_description
1 polymer ?
#
loop_
_entity_poly.entity_id
_entity_poly.type
_entity_poly.pdbx_seq_one_letter_code
_entity_poly.pdbx_strand_id
1 'polypeptide(L)'
;SWSIFEDRILYQLLVFLQPPSRHSFKLELYGGTHLPERCSNIRVVLECTCLRKLGNIPCFVHPSTNSETAQHSPLLQNLCTGSYLDVEEIACWVQNLVQTAWEHLPQWQHWQLTVLPSSRSCRLLLSGPFDMQLSALLVFAVEQGSP
;
A
#
# COMPACT_ATOMS: atom_id res chain seq x y z
N SER A 1 10.97 -12.63 -6.08
CA SER A 1 12.16 -13.51 -6.00
C SER A 1 11.84 -14.68 -5.07
N TRP A 2 12.71 -15.69 -4.99
CA TRP A 2 12.56 -16.78 -4.02
C TRP A 2 13.90 -17.20 -3.42
N SER A 3 13.88 -17.76 -2.22
CA SER A 3 15.06 -18.32 -1.52
C SER A 3 14.66 -19.48 -0.62
N ILE A 4 15.64 -20.20 -0.08
CA ILE A 4 15.43 -21.22 0.96
C ILE A 4 15.80 -20.59 2.31
N PHE A 5 14.93 -20.72 3.31
CA PHE A 5 15.13 -20.22 4.67
C PHE A 5 14.57 -21.24 5.67
N GLU A 6 15.40 -21.72 6.60
CA GLU A 6 15.02 -22.69 7.63
C GLU A 6 14.23 -23.89 7.07
N ASP A 7 14.76 -24.51 6.01
CA ASP A 7 14.19 -25.67 5.30
C ASP A 7 12.82 -25.42 4.62
N ARG A 8 12.46 -24.15 4.39
CA ARG A 8 11.23 -23.75 3.69
C ARG A 8 11.56 -22.88 2.48
N ILE A 9 10.70 -22.92 1.47
CA ILE A 9 10.81 -22.00 0.33
C ILE A 9 10.14 -20.68 0.70
N LEU A 10 10.90 -19.59 0.66
CA LEU A 10 10.43 -18.24 0.85
C LEU A 10 10.25 -17.55 -0.50
N TYR A 11 9.01 -17.17 -0.81
CA TYR A 11 8.67 -16.30 -1.92
C TYR A 11 8.61 -14.86 -1.45
N GLN A 12 9.33 -13.96 -2.11
CA GLN A 12 9.18 -12.53 -1.91
C GLN A 12 8.44 -11.93 -3.10
N LEU A 13 7.28 -11.35 -2.82
CA LEU A 13 6.35 -10.80 -3.79
C LEU A 13 6.22 -9.29 -3.55
N LEU A 14 6.32 -8.51 -4.62
CA LEU A 14 6.05 -7.07 -4.57
C LEU A 14 4.56 -6.85 -4.81
N VAL A 15 3.93 -6.09 -3.92
CA VAL A 15 2.54 -5.64 -4.06
C VAL A 15 2.57 -4.16 -4.37
N PHE A 16 2.26 -3.82 -5.62
CA PHE A 16 2.17 -2.44 -6.05
C PHE A 16 0.83 -1.85 -5.63
N LEU A 17 0.88 -0.90 -4.70
CA LEU A 17 -0.28 -0.09 -4.35
C LEU A 17 -0.54 0.90 -5.48
N GLN A 18 -1.81 1.10 -5.79
CA GLN A 18 -2.25 2.08 -6.77
C GLN A 18 -2.93 3.24 -6.03
N PRO A 19 -2.67 4.49 -6.43
CA PRO A 19 -3.36 5.61 -5.83
C PRO A 19 -4.84 5.57 -6.20
N PRO A 20 -5.73 6.11 -5.35
CA PRO A 20 -7.12 6.33 -5.72
C PRO A 20 -7.24 7.15 -7.00
N SER A 21 -8.38 7.05 -7.69
CA SER A 21 -8.65 7.85 -8.88
C SER A 21 -8.35 9.33 -8.64
N ARG A 22 -7.63 9.94 -9.61
CA ARG A 22 -7.18 11.35 -9.56
C ARG A 22 -6.17 11.66 -8.45
N HIS A 23 -5.51 10.68 -7.85
CA HIS A 23 -4.43 10.91 -6.91
C HIS A 23 -3.13 10.35 -7.46
N SER A 24 -2.01 10.89 -6.98
CA SER A 24 -0.67 10.33 -7.16
C SER A 24 0.07 10.20 -5.85
N PHE A 25 1.00 9.26 -5.82
CA PHE A 25 1.96 9.14 -4.73
C PHE A 25 3.16 10.05 -4.99
N LYS A 26 3.49 10.87 -4.01
CA LYS A 26 4.67 11.74 -4.02
C LYS A 26 5.58 11.37 -2.87
N LEU A 27 6.85 11.14 -3.21
CA LEU A 27 7.90 10.91 -2.23
C LEU A 27 8.26 12.25 -1.58
N GLU A 28 8.12 12.35 -0.26
CA GLU A 28 8.58 13.51 0.51
C GLU A 28 9.77 13.10 1.39
N LEU A 29 10.85 13.89 1.28
CA LEU A 29 12.07 13.71 2.07
C LEU A 29 11.85 14.30 3.45
N TYR A 30 12.04 13.50 4.50
CA TYR A 30 12.03 14.00 5.86
C TYR A 30 13.31 14.81 6.13
N GLY A 31 13.18 16.11 6.40
CA GLY A 31 14.29 16.96 6.86
C GLY A 31 15.38 17.28 5.84
N GLY A 32 15.16 17.08 4.54
CA GLY A 32 16.11 17.45 3.47
C GLY A 32 17.35 16.56 3.36
N THR A 33 17.48 15.52 4.18
CA THR A 33 18.52 14.49 4.05
C THR A 33 18.02 13.33 3.20
N HIS A 34 18.89 12.79 2.35
CA HIS A 34 18.64 11.59 1.55
C HIS A 34 18.51 10.37 2.46
N LEU A 35 17.32 10.15 3.02
CA LEU A 35 16.98 8.85 3.61
C LEU A 35 16.94 7.79 2.50
N PRO A 36 17.27 6.53 2.80
CA PRO A 36 17.03 5.43 1.87
C PRO A 36 15.56 5.45 1.43
N GLU A 37 15.26 5.12 0.18
CA GLU A 37 13.89 5.12 -0.39
C GLU A 37 12.87 4.34 0.47
N ARG A 38 13.35 3.39 1.28
CA ARG A 38 12.57 2.59 2.25
C ARG A 38 12.14 3.34 3.52
N CYS A 39 12.62 4.57 3.71
CA CYS A 39 12.39 5.42 4.89
C CYS A 39 11.75 6.77 4.52
N SER A 40 11.32 6.94 3.27
CA SER A 40 10.67 8.16 2.81
C SER A 40 9.18 8.15 3.15
N ASN A 41 8.64 9.32 3.48
CA ASN A 41 7.21 9.48 3.65
C ASN A 41 6.55 9.58 2.28
N ILE A 42 5.50 8.78 2.05
CA ILE A 42 4.77 8.82 0.78
C ILE A 42 3.49 9.60 1.01
N ARG A 43 3.40 10.78 0.40
CA ARG A 43 2.21 11.62 0.43
C ARG A 43 1.27 11.25 -0.71
N VAL A 44 -0.01 11.15 -0.41
CA VAL A 44 -1.09 10.99 -1.40
C VAL A 44 -1.61 12.37 -1.77
N VAL A 45 -1.49 12.74 -3.04
CA VAL A 45 -1.79 14.09 -3.52
C VAL A 45 -2.88 14.04 -4.58
N LEU A 46 -3.88 14.93 -4.47
CA LEU A 46 -4.93 15.09 -5.47
C LEU A 46 -4.39 15.81 -6.71
N GLU A 47 -4.66 15.25 -7.89
CA GLU A 47 -4.26 15.80 -9.18
C GLU A 47 -5.29 16.83 -9.70
N CYS A 48 -4.78 17.98 -10.17
CA CYS A 48 -5.57 18.99 -10.87
C CYS A 48 -5.58 18.64 -12.36
N THR A 49 -6.76 18.52 -12.96
CA THR A 49 -6.92 18.42 -14.43
C THR A 49 -7.03 19.78 -15.11
N CYS A 50 -6.63 20.84 -14.42
CA CYS A 50 -6.92 22.21 -14.74
C CYS A 50 -5.94 22.69 -15.83
N LEU A 51 -6.44 23.27 -16.93
CA LEU A 51 -5.55 23.96 -17.86
C LEU A 51 -4.88 25.13 -17.14
N ARG A 52 -3.55 25.11 -17.06
CA ARG A 52 -2.68 26.12 -16.42
C ARG A 52 -2.93 27.57 -16.87
N LYS A 53 -3.76 27.80 -17.88
CA LYS A 53 -4.08 29.10 -18.49
C LYS A 53 -5.44 29.71 -18.11
N LEU A 54 -6.32 29.00 -17.39
CA LEU A 54 -7.65 29.52 -17.04
C LEU A 54 -7.77 29.75 -15.54
N GLY A 55 -7.01 30.73 -15.05
CA GLY A 55 -6.78 31.01 -13.62
C GLY A 55 -7.99 31.45 -12.78
N ASN A 56 -9.24 31.20 -13.21
CA ASN A 56 -10.44 31.67 -12.52
C ASN A 56 -11.54 30.59 -12.35
N ILE A 57 -11.32 29.33 -12.74
CA ILE A 57 -12.28 28.26 -12.43
C ILE A 57 -11.85 27.57 -11.13
N PRO A 58 -12.62 27.67 -10.04
CA PRO A 58 -12.30 26.96 -8.81
C PRO A 58 -12.31 25.46 -9.09
N CYS A 59 -11.29 24.77 -8.61
CA CYS A 59 -11.21 23.32 -8.66
C CYS A 59 -10.94 22.78 -7.26
N PHE A 60 -11.15 21.48 -7.08
CA PHE A 60 -10.91 20.82 -5.79
C PHE A 60 -9.47 20.99 -5.26
N VAL A 61 -8.50 21.28 -6.14
CA VAL A 61 -7.09 21.51 -5.78
C VAL A 61 -6.78 23.00 -5.54
N HIS A 62 -7.51 23.91 -6.20
CA HIS A 62 -7.34 25.37 -6.13
C HIS A 62 -8.71 26.02 -5.82
N PRO A 63 -9.15 26.00 -4.56
CA PRO A 63 -10.34 26.74 -4.16
C PRO A 63 -10.09 28.24 -4.34
N SER A 64 -11.04 28.96 -4.94
CA SER A 64 -10.86 30.38 -5.33
C SER A 64 -10.70 31.33 -4.14
N THR A 65 -11.20 30.97 -2.96
CA THR A 65 -10.97 31.65 -1.68
C THR A 65 -11.63 30.84 -0.55
N ASN A 66 -10.89 30.59 0.54
CA ASN A 66 -11.38 30.20 1.88
C ASN A 66 -12.29 28.96 2.04
N SER A 67 -12.17 27.92 1.21
CA SER A 67 -12.80 26.63 1.52
C SER A 67 -11.76 25.51 1.63
N GLU A 68 -11.35 25.20 2.86
CA GLU A 68 -10.55 24.02 3.23
C GLU A 68 -11.36 22.71 3.12
N THR A 69 -12.11 22.52 2.05
CA THR A 69 -12.80 21.26 1.78
C THR A 69 -11.99 20.44 0.79
N ALA A 70 -10.79 20.05 1.22
CA ALA A 70 -10.14 18.87 0.67
C ALA A 70 -11.03 17.68 1.05
N GLN A 71 -11.94 17.31 0.14
CA GLN A 71 -12.78 16.12 0.28
C GLN A 71 -11.85 14.90 0.44
N HIS A 72 -11.67 14.47 1.69
CA HIS A 72 -10.87 13.30 2.02
C HIS A 72 -11.59 12.09 1.41
N SER A 73 -10.99 11.48 0.39
CA SER A 73 -11.51 10.23 -0.16
C SER A 73 -11.60 9.20 0.97
N PRO A 74 -12.66 8.38 1.07
CA PRO A 74 -12.79 7.38 2.14
C PRO A 74 -11.62 6.38 2.15
N LEU A 75 -10.92 6.19 1.01
CA LEU A 75 -9.68 5.41 0.93
C LEU A 75 -8.51 6.02 1.71
N LEU A 76 -8.45 7.33 1.87
CA LEU A 76 -7.46 7.99 2.72
C LEU A 76 -7.71 7.70 4.20
N GLN A 77 -8.96 7.43 4.60
CA GLN A 77 -9.28 7.26 6.02
C GLN A 77 -8.75 5.94 6.62
N ASN A 78 -8.50 4.92 5.79
CA ASN A 78 -8.17 3.58 6.29
C ASN A 78 -6.73 3.13 6.02
N LEU A 79 -6.01 3.77 5.10
CA LEU A 79 -4.63 3.38 4.73
C LEU A 79 -3.62 4.53 4.91
N CYS A 80 -4.09 5.69 5.37
CA CYS A 80 -3.27 6.88 5.55
C CYS A 80 -3.45 7.46 6.94
N THR A 81 -2.36 7.99 7.48
CA THR A 81 -2.39 8.90 8.63
C THR A 81 -2.33 10.32 8.08
N GLY A 82 -3.49 10.98 8.02
CA GLY A 82 -3.65 12.28 7.33
C GLY A 82 -3.54 12.14 5.81
N SER A 83 -2.54 12.78 5.19
CA SER A 83 -2.28 12.68 3.74
C SER A 83 -1.15 11.72 3.38
N TYR A 84 -0.63 10.94 4.32
CA TYR A 84 0.54 10.07 4.12
C TYR A 84 0.14 8.61 4.26
N LEU A 85 0.64 7.77 3.35
CA LEU A 85 0.48 6.32 3.48
C LEU A 85 1.03 5.85 4.81
N ASP A 86 0.23 5.09 5.55
CA ASP A 86 0.62 4.49 6.81
C ASP A 86 0.94 3.01 6.58
N VAL A 87 2.22 2.66 6.75
CA VAL A 87 2.68 1.31 6.44
C VAL A 87 2.05 0.26 7.36
N GLU A 88 1.69 0.63 8.59
CA GLU A 88 1.09 -0.27 9.56
C GLU A 88 -0.37 -0.52 9.23
N GLU A 89 -1.12 0.52 8.90
CA GLU A 89 -2.50 0.40 8.42
C GLU A 89 -2.57 -0.42 7.13
N ILE A 90 -1.64 -0.18 6.20
CA ILE A 90 -1.53 -0.98 4.96
C ILE A 90 -1.22 -2.45 5.28
N ALA A 91 -0.26 -2.70 6.17
CA ALA A 91 0.09 -4.07 6.56
C ALA A 91 -1.11 -4.79 7.18
N CYS A 92 -1.83 -4.14 8.09
CA CYS A 92 -3.03 -4.67 8.73
C CYS A 92 -4.13 -4.95 7.71
N TRP A 93 -4.40 -4.00 6.82
CA TRP A 93 -5.41 -4.14 5.78
C TRP A 93 -5.11 -5.30 4.82
N VAL A 94 -3.87 -5.44 4.34
CA VAL A 94 -3.50 -6.56 3.46
C VAL A 94 -3.57 -7.90 4.18
N GLN A 95 -3.15 -7.97 5.45
CA GLN A 95 -3.24 -9.19 6.26
C GLN A 95 -4.71 -9.66 6.39
N ASN A 96 -5.62 -8.75 6.71
CA ASN A 96 -7.05 -9.03 6.78
C ASN A 96 -7.62 -9.44 5.42
N LEU A 97 -7.27 -8.69 4.35
CA LEU A 97 -7.72 -8.99 2.98
C LEU A 97 -7.31 -10.40 2.54
N VAL A 98 -6.05 -10.78 2.78
CA VAL A 98 -5.54 -12.11 2.42
C VAL A 98 -6.28 -13.19 3.20
N GLN A 99 -6.52 -12.99 4.51
CA GLN A 99 -7.27 -13.94 5.32
C GLN A 99 -8.71 -14.12 4.81
N THR A 100 -9.42 -13.02 4.52
CA THR A 100 -10.78 -13.08 3.96
C THR A 100 -10.79 -13.71 2.57
N ALA A 101 -9.84 -13.37 1.70
CA ALA A 101 -9.75 -13.95 0.36
C ALA A 101 -9.46 -15.46 0.40
N TRP A 102 -8.65 -15.92 1.36
CA TRP A 102 -8.30 -17.33 1.53
C TRP A 102 -9.53 -18.22 1.74
N GLU A 103 -10.51 -17.75 2.51
CA GLU A 103 -11.77 -18.46 2.77
C GLU A 103 -12.58 -18.72 1.48
N HIS A 104 -12.34 -17.93 0.44
CA HIS A 104 -13.05 -18.01 -0.84
C HIS A 104 -12.25 -18.75 -1.92
N LEU A 105 -11.08 -19.33 -1.61
CA LEU A 105 -10.25 -20.05 -2.56
C LEU A 105 -10.51 -21.57 -2.48
N PRO A 106 -11.33 -22.15 -3.39
CA PRO A 106 -11.71 -23.57 -3.31
C PRO A 106 -10.54 -24.54 -3.58
N GLN A 107 -9.41 -24.05 -4.10
CA GLN A 107 -8.35 -24.87 -4.68
C GLN A 107 -7.31 -25.34 -3.64
N TRP A 108 -7.39 -24.82 -2.42
CA TRP A 108 -6.38 -24.99 -1.38
C TRP A 108 -6.90 -25.74 -0.14
N GLN A 109 -7.92 -26.61 -0.30
CA GLN A 109 -8.56 -27.33 0.83
C GLN A 109 -7.60 -28.11 1.73
N HIS A 110 -6.47 -28.58 1.19
CA HIS A 110 -5.46 -29.34 1.94
C HIS A 110 -4.33 -28.47 2.50
N TRP A 111 -4.43 -27.16 2.32
CA TRP A 111 -3.45 -26.19 2.77
C TRP A 111 -4.06 -25.28 3.83
N GLN A 112 -3.27 -24.98 4.84
CA GLN A 112 -3.62 -24.05 5.90
C GLN A 112 -2.79 -22.78 5.74
N LEU A 113 -3.48 -21.64 5.69
CA LEU A 113 -2.86 -20.33 5.71
C LEU A 113 -2.75 -19.84 7.16
N THR A 114 -1.55 -19.44 7.56
CA THR A 114 -1.30 -18.68 8.77
C THR A 114 -0.71 -17.33 8.39
N VAL A 115 -1.36 -16.25 8.79
CA VAL A 115 -0.81 -14.90 8.67
C VAL A 115 0.07 -14.63 9.89
N LEU A 116 1.34 -14.34 9.67
CA LEU A 116 2.31 -14.05 10.72
C LEU A 116 2.32 -12.55 11.04
N PRO A 117 2.42 -12.17 12.33
CA PRO A 117 2.34 -10.78 12.75
C PRO A 117 3.47 -9.95 12.12
N SER A 118 3.10 -8.83 11.50
CA SER A 118 4.05 -7.85 10.98
C SER A 118 3.39 -6.48 10.83
N SER A 119 4.09 -5.42 11.22
CA SER A 119 3.62 -4.03 11.09
C SER A 119 4.06 -3.34 9.81
N ARG A 120 4.87 -3.98 8.96
CA ARG A 120 5.44 -3.33 7.75
C ARG A 120 5.36 -4.16 6.48
N SER A 121 4.83 -5.37 6.57
CA SER A 121 4.72 -6.32 5.46
C SER A 121 3.58 -7.28 5.76
N CYS A 122 3.17 -8.08 4.79
CA CYS A 122 2.29 -9.21 5.05
C CYS A 122 3.10 -10.51 4.88
N ARG A 123 3.17 -11.30 5.96
CA ARG A 123 3.93 -12.55 6.01
C ARG A 123 2.96 -13.70 6.12
N LEU A 124 3.06 -14.64 5.18
CA LEU A 124 2.18 -15.79 5.09
C LEU A 124 3.01 -17.06 5.26
N LEU A 125 2.49 -17.98 6.06
CA LEU A 125 2.97 -19.35 6.14
C LEU A 125 1.85 -20.26 5.61
N LEU A 126 2.18 -21.06 4.62
CA LEU A 126 1.33 -22.06 4.02
C LEU A 126 1.82 -23.43 4.45
N SER A 127 1.00 -24.15 5.20
CA SER A 127 1.26 -25.52 5.61
C SER A 127 0.40 -26.45 4.77
N GLY A 128 1.04 -27.31 3.98
CA GLY A 128 0.39 -28.24 3.07
C GLY A 128 0.52 -29.70 3.52
N PRO A 129 0.08 -30.64 2.68
CA PRO A 129 0.27 -32.07 2.90
C PRO A 129 1.75 -32.46 3.02
N PHE A 130 2.01 -33.60 3.67
CA PHE A 130 3.36 -34.16 3.83
C PHE A 130 4.36 -33.22 4.52
N ASP A 131 3.88 -32.45 5.50
CA ASP A 131 4.67 -31.46 6.26
C ASP A 131 5.33 -30.39 5.40
N MET A 132 4.83 -30.18 4.16
CA MET A 132 5.37 -29.17 3.27
C MET A 132 5.02 -27.77 3.77
N GLN A 133 6.03 -26.90 3.85
CA GLN A 133 5.85 -25.52 4.28
C GLN A 133 6.42 -24.54 3.26
N LEU A 134 5.59 -23.56 2.91
CA LEU A 134 5.95 -22.45 2.04
C LEU A 134 5.73 -21.14 2.78
N SER A 135 6.64 -20.20 2.60
CA SER A 135 6.50 -18.86 3.16
C SER A 135 6.35 -17.86 2.02
N ALA A 136 5.46 -16.88 2.18
CA ALA A 136 5.38 -15.73 1.28
C ALA A 136 5.51 -14.43 2.06
N LEU A 137 6.41 -13.55 1.60
CA LEU A 137 6.58 -12.20 2.10
C LEU A 137 6.09 -11.23 1.03
N LEU A 138 4.99 -10.55 1.34
CA LEU A 138 4.42 -9.48 0.54
C LEU A 138 5.04 -8.16 1.01
N VAL A 139 5.82 -7.53 0.13
CA VAL A 139 6.45 -6.23 0.36
C VAL A 139 5.71 -5.18 -0.46
N PHE A 140 5.30 -4.10 0.18
CA PHE A 140 4.54 -3.04 -0.46
C PHE A 140 5.47 -2.10 -1.23
N ALA A 141 5.05 -1.77 -2.45
CA ALA A 141 5.73 -0.83 -3.32
C ALA A 141 4.72 0.16 -3.88
N VAL A 142 5.20 1.35 -4.22
CA VAL A 142 4.42 2.38 -4.91
C VAL A 142 5.19 2.84 -6.12
N GLU A 143 4.48 3.29 -7.14
CA GLU A 143 5.07 4.04 -8.24
C GLU A 143 4.88 5.53 -7.97
N GLN A 144 5.96 6.30 -8.13
CA GLN A 144 5.89 7.75 -8.00
C GLN A 144 5.11 8.33 -9.19
N GLY A 145 4.11 9.17 -8.90
CA GLY A 145 3.37 9.88 -9.93
C GLY A 145 4.24 10.92 -10.64
N SER A 146 3.89 11.23 -11.90
CA SER A 146 4.58 12.27 -12.66
C SER A 146 4.37 13.66 -12.03
N PRO A 147 5.40 14.53 -12.01
CA PRO A 147 5.30 15.89 -11.47
C PRO A 147 4.39 16.82 -12.29
#